data_AF-A0A0F9M3M0-F1
#
_entry.id   AF-A0A0F9M3M0-F1
#
_cell.length_a   1.000
_cell.length_b   1.000
_cell.length_c   1.000
_cell.angle_alpha   90.00
_cell.angle_beta   90.00
_cell.angle_gamma   90.00
#
_symmetry.space_group_name_H-M   'P 1'
#
loop_
_entity.id
_entity.type
_entity.pdbx_description
1 polymer ?
#
loop_
_entity_poly.entity_id
_entity_poly.type
_entity_poly.pdbx_seq_one_letter_code
_entity_poly.pdbx_strand_id
1 'polypeptide(L)'
;MFNIQIIKALLYNFRINTYLSKIFFYWKNPHNLNVKKDFCSITNIRYRTFDQKLIKRMKCKMLNAPPYKIVDLNSENIENYDLFCSKEKNNQGYQNKVEWLRERFKEGLRYKLLMIQNEENDYESGGFIEYIPGELVWRGIHAPGWMAIHCILVSNKYHNLKFGSKLLEECYNDAKGTNGVVILTSIEGGWEPTNSLFVKQGFQKVDEFPPFELMAKKFVDDAPSPKFNVQEMTSDEKKLKLYGIKTYQCPYDDHMSKLLKEVAKEINSNLTIKELKDSTSVQENGLHPYATFCVFSEGEFLTRMPYSKEDILKPLNKLNQVSQGE
;
A
#
# COMPACT_ATOMS: atom_id res chain seq x y z
N MET A 1 -7.89 26.23 -22.85
CA MET A 1 -8.46 25.56 -21.65
C MET A 1 -7.31 25.19 -20.72
N PHE A 2 -7.05 26.02 -19.70
CA PHE A 2 -6.00 25.75 -18.72
C PHE A 2 -6.49 24.70 -17.71
N ASN A 3 -5.61 23.73 -17.41
CA ASN A 3 -5.92 22.55 -16.64
C ASN A 3 -6.19 22.90 -15.16
N ILE A 4 -7.44 22.74 -14.72
CA ILE A 4 -7.98 23.09 -13.39
C ILE A 4 -7.17 22.46 -12.24
N GLN A 5 -6.47 21.34 -12.49
CA GLN A 5 -5.63 20.69 -11.50
C GLN A 5 -4.39 21.50 -11.09
N ILE A 6 -3.82 22.31 -12.00
CA ILE A 6 -2.64 23.15 -11.70
C ILE A 6 -3.02 24.29 -10.74
N ILE A 7 -4.23 24.83 -10.90
CA ILE A 7 -4.76 25.90 -10.03
C ILE A 7 -5.05 25.35 -8.63
N LYS A 8 -5.57 24.12 -8.51
CA LYS A 8 -5.78 23.48 -7.20
C LYS A 8 -4.47 23.26 -6.43
N ALA A 9 -3.39 22.87 -7.11
CA ALA A 9 -2.07 22.69 -6.49
C ALA A 9 -1.44 24.02 -6.03
N LEU A 10 -1.64 25.11 -6.78
CA LEU A 10 -1.16 26.45 -6.41
C LEU A 10 -1.93 27.04 -5.21
N LEU A 11 -3.24 26.79 -5.13
CA LEU A 11 -4.10 27.27 -4.05
C LEU A 11 -3.89 26.54 -2.72
N TYR A 12 -3.48 25.26 -2.76
CA TYR A 12 -3.24 24.48 -1.54
C TYR A 12 -1.94 24.87 -0.83
N ASN A 13 -0.91 25.30 -1.58
CA ASN A 13 0.40 25.65 -1.03
C ASN A 13 0.52 27.11 -0.57
N PHE A 14 -0.34 28.00 -1.04
CA PHE A 14 -0.32 29.41 -0.64
C PHE A 14 -1.57 29.71 0.21
N ARG A 15 -1.41 29.89 1.52
CA ARG A 15 -2.41 30.47 2.44
C ARG A 15 -2.78 31.91 2.00
N ILE A 16 -3.51 32.08 0.91
CA ILE A 16 -3.99 33.38 0.41
C ILE A 16 -5.40 33.59 0.98
N ASN A 17 -5.45 34.07 2.22
CA ASN A 17 -6.70 34.23 2.96
C ASN A 17 -7.53 35.45 2.55
N THR A 18 -7.06 36.28 1.62
CA THR A 18 -7.72 37.56 1.29
C THR A 18 -8.53 37.55 -0.01
N TYR A 19 -8.42 36.51 -0.85
CA TYR A 19 -9.13 36.44 -2.15
C TYR A 19 -10.41 35.59 -2.13
N LEU A 20 -10.64 34.81 -1.07
CA LEU A 20 -11.83 33.96 -0.95
C LEU A 20 -13.12 34.76 -0.71
N SER A 21 -13.06 35.92 -0.05
CA SER A 21 -14.25 36.73 0.28
C SER A 21 -14.91 37.35 -0.94
N LYS A 22 -14.13 37.72 -1.98
CA LYS A 22 -14.67 38.31 -3.21
C LYS A 22 -15.28 37.24 -4.12
N ILE A 23 -14.68 36.06 -4.23
CA ILE A 23 -15.21 34.97 -5.08
C ILE A 23 -16.53 34.45 -4.52
N PHE A 24 -16.68 34.35 -3.19
CA PHE A 24 -17.94 33.95 -2.56
C PHE A 24 -19.06 34.99 -2.72
N PHE A 25 -18.74 36.29 -2.71
CA PHE A 25 -19.73 37.36 -2.84
C PHE A 25 -20.41 37.36 -4.22
N TYR A 26 -19.66 37.04 -5.28
CA TYR A 26 -20.19 37.02 -6.66
C TYR A 26 -20.96 35.74 -7.01
N TRP A 27 -20.85 34.67 -6.22
CA TRP A 27 -21.54 33.39 -6.49
C TRP A 27 -23.00 33.37 -6.01
N LYS A 28 -23.40 34.31 -5.12
CA LYS A 28 -24.75 34.35 -4.52
C LYS A 28 -25.80 35.18 -5.28
N ASN A 29 -25.44 35.93 -6.33
CA ASN A 29 -26.40 36.75 -7.09
C ASN A 29 -26.11 36.67 -8.60
N PRO A 30 -26.66 35.66 -9.31
CA PRO A 30 -26.35 35.43 -10.73
C PRO A 30 -27.13 36.33 -11.71
N HIS A 31 -28.06 37.17 -11.25
CA HIS A 31 -29.01 37.85 -12.15
C HIS A 31 -28.61 39.24 -12.67
N ASN A 32 -27.35 39.69 -12.47
CA ASN A 32 -26.95 41.03 -12.91
C ASN A 32 -25.54 41.10 -13.52
N LEU A 33 -25.21 40.23 -14.48
CA LEU A 33 -23.96 40.37 -15.23
C LEU A 33 -24.15 40.24 -16.74
N ASN A 34 -23.81 41.32 -17.45
CA ASN A 34 -23.69 41.36 -18.90
C ASN A 34 -22.28 40.83 -19.27
N VAL A 35 -22.21 39.52 -19.55
CA VAL A 35 -21.01 38.64 -19.51
C VAL A 35 -19.81 39.07 -20.37
N LYS A 36 -19.93 40.08 -21.26
CA LYS A 36 -18.79 40.54 -22.08
C LYS A 36 -18.00 41.73 -21.51
N LYS A 37 -18.57 42.58 -20.66
CA LYS A 37 -17.90 43.83 -20.25
C LYS A 37 -17.05 43.69 -18.99
N ASP A 38 -17.48 42.87 -18.03
CA ASP A 38 -16.77 42.73 -16.74
C ASP A 38 -15.68 41.65 -16.74
N PHE A 39 -15.69 40.75 -17.73
CA PHE A 39 -14.60 39.78 -17.89
C PHE A 39 -13.30 40.47 -18.38
N CYS A 40 -13.42 41.58 -19.10
CA CYS A 40 -12.28 42.30 -19.66
C CYS A 40 -11.53 43.15 -18.61
N SER A 41 -12.20 43.56 -17.53
CA SER A 41 -11.57 44.33 -16.44
C SER A 41 -10.83 43.45 -15.44
N ILE A 42 -11.26 42.19 -15.25
CA ILE A 42 -10.54 41.21 -14.40
C ILE A 42 -9.32 40.61 -15.12
N THR A 43 -9.34 40.53 -16.45
CA THR A 43 -8.19 40.07 -17.25
C THR A 43 -7.10 41.13 -17.46
N ASN A 44 -7.35 42.39 -17.08
CA ASN A 44 -6.37 43.48 -17.19
C ASN A 44 -5.53 43.71 -15.92
N ILE A 45 -5.66 42.86 -14.90
CA ILE A 45 -4.58 42.69 -13.93
C ILE A 45 -3.46 41.98 -14.66
N ARG A 46 -2.50 42.78 -15.14
CA ARG A 46 -1.19 42.37 -15.66
C ARG A 46 -0.77 41.03 -15.06
N TYR A 47 -0.92 39.95 -15.82
CA TYR A 47 -0.04 38.78 -15.74
C TYR A 47 1.36 39.25 -16.17
N ARG A 48 1.96 40.13 -15.38
CA ARG A 48 3.40 40.40 -15.43
C ARG A 48 4.04 39.13 -14.93
N THR A 49 4.35 38.27 -15.90
CA THR A 49 5.42 37.29 -15.85
C THR A 49 5.48 36.55 -14.52
N PHE A 50 4.71 35.46 -14.39
CA PHE A 50 5.26 34.32 -13.65
C PHE A 50 6.59 34.02 -14.34
N ASP A 51 7.68 34.40 -13.67
CA ASP A 51 9.02 34.39 -14.22
C ASP A 51 9.27 33.01 -14.84
N GLN A 52 9.55 32.97 -16.14
CA GLN A 52 9.84 31.72 -16.82
C GLN A 52 11.05 31.03 -16.17
N LYS A 53 11.96 31.77 -15.51
CA LYS A 53 13.00 31.18 -14.65
C LYS A 53 12.44 30.58 -13.37
N LEU A 54 11.37 31.11 -12.78
CA LEU A 54 10.71 30.51 -11.61
C LEU A 54 9.98 29.23 -12.02
N ILE A 55 9.24 29.22 -13.14
CA ILE A 55 8.63 28.00 -13.69
C ILE A 55 9.71 26.98 -14.09
N LYS A 56 10.81 27.43 -14.70
CA LYS A 56 11.94 26.57 -15.06
C LYS A 56 12.70 26.08 -13.83
N ARG A 57 12.88 26.90 -12.79
CA ARG A 57 13.45 26.50 -11.49
C ARG A 57 12.54 25.54 -10.74
N MET A 58 11.23 25.72 -10.77
CA MET A 58 10.25 24.82 -10.19
C MET A 58 10.21 23.49 -10.96
N LYS A 59 10.23 23.52 -12.30
CA LYS A 59 10.41 22.32 -13.13
C LYS A 59 11.75 21.63 -12.86
N CYS A 60 12.86 22.37 -12.75
CA CYS A 60 14.18 21.82 -12.42
C CYS A 60 14.24 21.23 -11.00
N LYS A 61 13.64 21.88 -9.99
CA LYS A 61 13.51 21.34 -8.63
C LYS A 61 12.62 20.09 -8.60
N MET A 62 11.62 20.01 -9.47
CA MET A 62 10.78 18.81 -9.65
C MET A 62 11.44 17.72 -10.50
N LEU A 63 12.49 18.03 -11.27
CA LEU A 63 13.15 17.11 -12.20
C LEU A 63 14.35 16.38 -11.58
N ASN A 64 15.00 16.97 -10.59
CA ASN A 64 16.11 16.31 -9.90
C ASN A 64 15.57 15.66 -8.63
N ALA A 65 15.50 14.33 -8.64
CA ALA A 65 15.26 13.58 -7.41
C ALA A 65 16.31 14.00 -6.36
N PRO A 66 15.92 14.18 -5.08
CA PRO A 66 16.87 14.40 -4.01
C PRO A 66 17.90 13.26 -3.98
N PRO A 67 19.13 13.50 -3.47
CA PRO A 67 20.08 12.44 -3.22
C PRO A 67 19.40 11.32 -2.42
N TYR A 68 19.63 10.09 -2.84
CA TYR A 68 19.01 8.92 -2.23
C TYR A 68 19.99 7.76 -2.23
N LYS A 69 19.75 6.81 -1.33
CA LYS A 69 20.41 5.51 -1.31
C LYS A 69 19.38 4.43 -1.01
N ILE A 70 19.62 3.22 -1.50
CA ILE A 70 18.83 2.05 -1.12
C ILE A 70 19.70 1.22 -0.18
N VAL A 71 19.19 0.94 1.01
CA VAL A 71 19.88 0.17 2.05
C VAL A 71 19.22 -1.20 2.13
N ASP A 72 20.02 -2.25 1.99
CA ASP A 72 19.56 -3.62 2.25
C ASP A 72 19.59 -3.87 3.76
N LEU A 73 18.43 -4.08 4.36
CA LEU A 73 18.32 -4.37 5.79
C LEU A 73 18.62 -5.85 6.04
N ASN A 74 19.34 -6.11 7.13
CA ASN A 74 19.71 -7.44 7.58
C ASN A 74 19.76 -7.49 9.12
N SER A 75 20.03 -8.67 9.67
CA SER A 75 20.07 -8.86 11.13
C SER A 75 21.09 -7.99 11.86
N GLU A 76 22.15 -7.54 11.19
CA GLU A 76 23.23 -6.74 11.78
C GLU A 76 22.89 -5.25 11.79
N ASN A 77 22.14 -4.76 10.80
CA ASN A 77 21.90 -3.33 10.61
C ASN A 77 20.46 -2.88 10.88
N ILE A 78 19.49 -3.79 11.02
CA ILE A 78 18.06 -3.46 11.14
C ILE A 78 17.75 -2.52 12.31
N GLU A 79 18.51 -2.60 13.40
CA GLU A 79 18.35 -1.71 14.56
C GLU A 79 18.77 -0.26 14.29
N ASN A 80 19.54 0.00 13.24
CA ASN A 80 20.00 1.34 12.89
C ASN A 80 18.98 2.13 12.05
N TYR A 81 17.95 1.45 11.54
CA TYR A 81 16.95 2.04 10.63
C TYR A 81 15.54 1.94 11.22
N ASP A 82 14.59 2.61 10.58
CA ASP A 82 13.17 2.34 10.75
C ASP A 82 12.67 1.36 9.67
N LEU A 83 11.41 0.94 9.76
CA LEU A 83 10.80 0.03 8.78
C LEU A 83 9.93 0.77 7.75
N PHE A 84 10.03 2.09 7.61
CA PHE A 84 9.13 2.95 6.83
C PHE A 84 7.66 2.93 7.28
N CYS A 85 6.99 1.78 7.25
CA CYS A 85 5.60 1.57 7.73
C CYS A 85 5.45 1.83 9.22
N SER A 86 6.49 1.59 10.01
CA SER A 86 6.52 1.88 11.44
C SER A 86 7.88 2.46 11.83
N LYS A 87 7.85 3.63 12.46
CA LYS A 87 9.03 4.37 12.91
C LYS A 87 9.25 4.30 14.42
N GLU A 88 8.21 3.95 15.18
CA GLU A 88 8.26 3.90 16.64
C GLU A 88 8.79 2.54 17.10
N LYS A 89 10.06 2.48 17.48
CA LYS A 89 10.74 1.23 17.86
C LYS A 89 10.17 0.56 19.12
N ASN A 90 9.51 1.33 19.98
CA ASN A 90 8.87 0.83 21.21
C ASN A 90 7.46 0.26 20.95
N ASN A 91 6.94 0.37 19.72
CA ASN A 91 5.65 -0.21 19.37
C ASN A 91 5.76 -1.74 19.29
N GLN A 92 4.82 -2.47 19.90
CA GLN A 92 4.85 -3.94 19.89
C GLN A 92 4.82 -4.53 18.47
N GLY A 93 4.03 -3.94 17.56
CA GLY A 93 3.98 -4.36 16.17
C GLY A 93 5.30 -4.15 15.44
N TYR A 94 6.04 -3.08 15.75
CA TYR A 94 7.41 -2.89 15.26
C TYR A 94 8.32 -4.02 15.72
N GLN A 95 8.34 -4.31 17.02
CA GLN A 95 9.21 -5.34 17.61
C GLN A 95 8.91 -6.72 17.03
N ASN A 96 7.63 -7.10 16.96
CA ASN A 96 7.19 -8.36 16.35
C ASN A 96 7.65 -8.46 14.89
N LYS A 97 7.54 -7.37 14.11
CA LYS A 97 8.00 -7.35 12.72
C LYS A 97 9.52 -7.49 12.61
N VAL A 98 10.30 -6.84 13.48
CA VAL A 98 11.75 -6.97 13.50
C VAL A 98 12.18 -8.41 13.82
N GLU A 99 11.55 -9.04 14.80
CA GLU A 99 11.80 -10.45 15.14
C GLU A 99 11.44 -11.37 13.97
N TRP A 100 10.28 -11.15 13.34
CA TRP A 100 9.89 -11.87 12.13
C TRP A 100 10.92 -11.69 11.01
N LEU A 101 11.37 -10.45 10.74
CA LEU A 101 12.36 -10.16 9.69
C LEU A 101 13.68 -10.90 9.95
N ARG A 102 14.17 -10.93 11.19
CA ARG A 102 15.42 -11.64 11.54
C ARG A 102 15.39 -13.12 11.18
N GLU A 103 14.26 -13.78 11.40
CA GLU A 103 14.10 -15.19 11.03
C GLU A 103 13.99 -15.34 9.51
N ARG A 104 13.22 -14.48 8.84
CA ARG A 104 13.03 -14.58 7.39
C ARG A 104 14.25 -14.15 6.57
N PHE A 105 15.15 -13.33 7.10
CA PHE A 105 16.43 -13.03 6.45
C PHE A 105 17.26 -14.31 6.24
N LYS A 106 17.17 -15.28 7.17
CA LYS A 106 17.84 -16.58 7.03
C LYS A 106 17.24 -17.44 5.91
N GLU A 107 16.01 -17.14 5.50
CA GLU A 107 15.24 -17.79 4.44
C GLU A 107 15.38 -17.07 3.08
N GLY A 108 16.26 -16.06 3.00
CA GLY A 108 16.47 -15.30 1.76
C GLY A 108 15.49 -14.15 1.53
N LEU A 109 14.70 -13.77 2.54
CA LEU A 109 13.92 -12.54 2.48
C LEU A 109 14.86 -11.34 2.35
N ARG A 110 14.50 -10.38 1.49
CA ARG A 110 15.19 -9.11 1.32
C ARG A 110 14.25 -7.98 1.67
N TYR A 111 14.76 -7.03 2.43
CA TYR A 111 14.04 -5.82 2.81
C TYR A 111 14.91 -4.61 2.47
N LYS A 112 14.58 -3.91 1.38
CA LYS A 112 15.37 -2.79 0.91
C LYS A 112 14.67 -1.47 1.20
N LEU A 113 15.32 -0.65 2.00
CA LEU A 113 14.83 0.64 2.48
C LEU A 113 15.35 1.76 1.57
N LEU A 114 14.44 2.55 1.01
CA LEU A 114 14.77 3.76 0.27
C LEU A 114 15.01 4.90 1.25
N MET A 115 16.26 5.34 1.36
CA MET A 115 16.64 6.50 2.17
C MET A 115 16.79 7.72 1.28
N ILE A 116 16.08 8.80 1.60
CA ILE A 116 16.09 10.04 0.85
C ILE A 116 16.65 11.16 1.71
N GLN A 117 17.58 11.93 1.17
CA GLN A 117 18.12 13.10 1.84
C GLN A 117 17.06 14.21 1.91
N ASN A 118 16.81 14.70 3.11
CA ASN A 118 15.92 15.82 3.40
C ASN A 118 16.65 17.17 3.23
N GLU A 119 15.95 18.29 3.48
CA GLU A 119 16.49 19.64 3.30
C GLU A 119 17.59 20.00 4.33
N GLU A 120 17.68 19.24 5.42
CA GLU A 120 18.66 19.41 6.51
C GLU A 120 19.92 18.55 6.29
N ASN A 121 20.04 17.91 5.12
CA ASN A 121 21.09 16.95 4.75
C ASN A 121 21.06 15.61 5.50
N ASP A 122 20.01 15.31 6.27
CA ASP A 122 19.79 14.02 6.92
C ASP A 122 19.01 13.06 6.03
N TYR A 123 19.14 11.75 6.27
CA TYR A 123 18.42 10.72 5.52
C TYR A 123 17.17 10.26 6.27
N GLU A 124 16.02 10.29 5.61
CA GLU A 124 14.76 9.70 6.10
C GLU A 124 14.30 8.55 5.21
N SER A 125 13.53 7.61 5.76
CA SER A 125 12.91 6.56 4.95
C SER A 125 11.81 7.15 4.06
N GLY A 126 12.00 6.99 2.75
CA GLY A 126 11.10 7.46 1.69
C GLY A 126 10.27 6.36 1.05
N GLY A 127 10.56 5.09 1.35
CA GLY A 127 9.85 3.93 0.84
C GLY A 127 10.62 2.64 1.14
N PHE A 128 10.10 1.50 0.72
CA PHE A 128 10.78 0.21 0.83
C PHE A 128 10.20 -0.80 -0.17
N ILE A 129 10.90 -1.93 -0.29
CA ILE A 129 10.42 -3.14 -0.94
C ILE A 129 10.82 -4.37 -0.11
N GLU A 130 9.90 -5.32 0.02
CA GLU A 130 10.07 -6.59 0.71
C GLU A 130 9.71 -7.75 -0.24
N TYR A 131 10.61 -8.72 -0.38
CA TYR A 131 10.39 -9.91 -1.20
C TYR A 131 11.18 -11.12 -0.68
N ILE A 132 10.77 -12.32 -1.09
CA ILE A 132 11.33 -13.59 -0.64
C ILE A 132 11.26 -14.64 -1.78
N PRO A 133 12.09 -15.71 -1.77
CA PRO A 133 11.86 -16.86 -2.64
C PRO A 133 10.42 -17.39 -2.55
N GLY A 134 9.83 -17.70 -3.70
CA GLY A 134 8.42 -18.03 -3.84
C GLY A 134 8.00 -19.35 -3.20
N GLU A 135 8.96 -20.24 -2.93
CA GLU A 135 8.78 -21.44 -2.11
C GLU A 135 8.47 -21.10 -0.64
N LEU A 136 8.93 -19.93 -0.18
CA LEU A 136 8.80 -19.46 1.20
C LEU A 136 7.89 -18.24 1.31
N VAL A 137 7.03 -18.00 0.32
CA VAL A 137 6.16 -16.83 0.27
C VAL A 137 5.12 -16.83 1.39
N TRP A 138 4.87 -15.64 1.95
CA TRP A 138 3.85 -15.40 2.97
C TRP A 138 2.59 -14.80 2.33
N ARG A 139 2.07 -15.46 1.31
CA ARG A 139 0.82 -15.09 0.62
C ARG A 139 0.06 -16.37 0.27
N GLY A 140 -1.24 -16.26 0.02
CA GLY A 140 -2.06 -17.35 -0.50
C GLY A 140 -1.80 -17.59 -1.99
N ILE A 141 -0.54 -17.80 -2.37
CA ILE A 141 -0.10 -18.04 -3.75
C ILE A 141 0.85 -19.23 -3.79
N HIS A 142 0.88 -19.92 -4.92
CA HIS A 142 1.86 -20.95 -5.24
C HIS A 142 2.78 -20.43 -6.34
N ALA A 143 4.06 -20.21 -6.00
CA ALA A 143 5.03 -19.60 -6.91
C ALA A 143 6.46 -20.19 -6.79
N PRO A 144 6.65 -21.52 -6.81
CA PRO A 144 7.98 -22.12 -6.72
C PRO A 144 8.88 -21.66 -7.89
N GLY A 145 10.14 -21.35 -7.59
CA GLY A 145 11.14 -20.84 -8.52
C GLY A 145 10.98 -19.36 -8.86
N TRP A 146 10.07 -18.63 -8.23
CA TRP A 146 9.88 -17.19 -8.45
C TRP A 146 10.43 -16.36 -7.29
N MET A 147 10.71 -15.08 -7.52
CA MET A 147 10.86 -14.10 -6.44
C MET A 147 9.51 -13.42 -6.16
N ALA A 148 9.00 -13.55 -4.94
CA ALA A 148 7.68 -13.04 -4.58
C ALA A 148 7.77 -11.75 -3.78
N ILE A 149 7.20 -10.66 -4.30
CA ILE A 149 7.10 -9.39 -3.59
C ILE A 149 5.93 -9.46 -2.60
N HIS A 150 6.24 -9.27 -1.32
CA HIS A 150 5.24 -9.11 -0.27
C HIS A 150 4.69 -7.69 -0.23
N CYS A 151 5.56 -6.69 -0.30
CA CYS A 151 5.16 -5.29 -0.16
C CYS A 151 6.11 -4.36 -0.90
N ILE A 152 5.57 -3.30 -1.48
CA ILE A 152 6.33 -2.19 -2.05
C ILE A 152 5.55 -0.90 -1.83
N LEU A 153 6.18 0.07 -1.16
CA LEU A 153 5.57 1.35 -0.86
C LEU A 153 6.58 2.47 -1.02
N VAL A 154 6.13 3.60 -1.56
CA VAL A 154 6.88 4.85 -1.65
C VAL A 154 6.01 5.95 -1.09
N SER A 155 6.59 6.80 -0.24
CA SER A 155 5.86 7.95 0.31
C SER A 155 5.29 8.82 -0.80
N ASN A 156 4.04 9.28 -0.60
CA ASN A 156 3.35 10.17 -1.54
C ASN A 156 4.13 11.45 -1.83
N LYS A 157 5.03 11.88 -0.92
CA LYS A 157 5.98 12.98 -1.12
C LYS A 157 6.87 12.79 -2.35
N TYR A 158 7.11 11.54 -2.77
CA TYR A 158 8.07 11.18 -3.81
C TYR A 158 7.47 10.37 -4.97
N HIS A 159 6.15 10.25 -5.07
CA HIS A 159 5.47 9.34 -6.02
C HIS A 159 5.79 9.64 -7.50
N ASN A 160 6.15 10.89 -7.83
CA ASN A 160 6.49 11.31 -9.21
C ASN A 160 7.97 11.12 -9.58
N LEU A 161 8.80 10.57 -8.69
CA LEU A 161 10.25 10.47 -8.86
C LEU A 161 10.74 9.07 -9.28
N LYS A 162 9.81 8.20 -9.72
CA LYS A 162 10.09 6.83 -10.22
C LYS A 162 10.80 5.92 -9.20
N PHE A 163 10.73 6.22 -7.91
CA PHE A 163 11.35 5.39 -6.88
C PHE A 163 10.77 3.98 -6.80
N GLY A 164 9.48 3.78 -7.14
CA GLY A 164 8.90 2.44 -7.23
C GLY A 164 9.62 1.58 -8.28
N SER A 165 9.95 2.16 -9.44
CA SER A 165 10.74 1.47 -10.47
C SER A 165 12.15 1.16 -10.00
N LYS A 166 12.81 2.09 -9.29
CA LYS A 166 14.16 1.87 -8.72
C LYS A 166 14.18 0.75 -7.67
N LEU A 167 13.14 0.66 -6.84
CA LEU A 167 13.00 -0.44 -5.88
C LEU A 167 12.73 -1.78 -6.58
N LEU A 168 11.98 -1.79 -7.68
CA LEU A 168 11.79 -2.99 -8.49
C LEU A 168 13.07 -3.45 -9.20
N GLU A 169 13.90 -2.52 -9.69
CA GLU A 169 15.20 -2.84 -10.28
C GLU A 169 16.09 -3.63 -9.31
N GLU A 170 16.09 -3.26 -8.02
CA GLU A 170 16.77 -4.02 -6.98
C GLU A 170 16.22 -5.45 -6.84
N CYS A 171 14.89 -5.61 -6.85
CA CYS A 171 14.26 -6.93 -6.83
C CYS A 171 14.66 -7.78 -8.04
N TYR A 172 14.68 -7.19 -9.24
CA TYR A 172 15.11 -7.92 -10.45
C TYR A 172 16.56 -8.36 -10.36
N ASN A 173 17.43 -7.53 -9.79
CA ASN A 173 18.85 -7.87 -9.62
C ASN A 173 19.03 -9.06 -8.68
N ASP A 174 18.29 -9.09 -7.57
CA ASP A 174 18.32 -10.21 -6.62
C ASP A 174 17.55 -11.44 -7.11
N ALA A 175 16.63 -11.29 -8.07
CA ALA A 175 15.86 -12.37 -8.68
C ALA A 175 16.53 -13.01 -9.91
N LYS A 176 17.77 -12.64 -10.25
CA LYS A 176 18.51 -13.27 -11.35
C LYS A 176 18.68 -14.77 -11.08
N GLY A 177 18.39 -15.60 -12.09
CA GLY A 177 18.42 -17.06 -11.98
C GLY A 177 17.12 -17.70 -11.47
N THR A 178 16.09 -16.89 -11.20
CA THR A 178 14.72 -17.36 -10.94
C THR A 178 13.87 -17.36 -12.22
N ASN A 179 12.66 -17.88 -12.15
CA ASN A 179 11.64 -17.82 -13.20
C ASN A 179 11.17 -16.38 -13.51
N GLY A 180 11.36 -15.46 -12.57
CA GLY A 180 10.85 -14.09 -12.66
C GLY A 180 10.42 -13.53 -11.31
N VAL A 181 9.68 -12.42 -11.37
CA VAL A 181 9.11 -11.76 -10.18
C VAL A 181 7.59 -11.83 -10.20
N VAL A 182 6.98 -12.13 -9.06
CA VAL A 182 5.53 -12.18 -8.87
C VAL A 182 5.09 -11.25 -7.74
N ILE A 183 3.90 -10.66 -7.87
CA ILE A 183 3.30 -9.82 -6.83
C ILE A 183 1.76 -9.92 -6.84
N LEU A 184 1.18 -9.91 -5.65
CA LEU A 184 -0.24 -9.68 -5.42
C LEU A 184 -0.60 -8.20 -5.53
N THR A 185 -1.57 -7.87 -6.38
CA THR A 185 -2.10 -6.51 -6.55
C THR A 185 -3.60 -6.48 -6.31
N SER A 186 -4.16 -5.29 -6.09
CA SER A 186 -5.61 -5.08 -5.96
C SER A 186 -6.06 -3.97 -6.91
N ILE A 187 -7.19 -4.18 -7.60
CA ILE A 187 -7.80 -3.17 -8.45
C ILE A 187 -8.29 -1.98 -7.60
N GLU A 188 -8.72 -2.24 -6.37
CA GLU A 188 -9.19 -1.23 -5.42
C GLU A 188 -8.03 -0.46 -4.75
N GLY A 189 -6.82 -1.06 -4.75
CA GLY A 189 -5.68 -0.57 -3.98
C GLY A 189 -5.87 -0.76 -2.46
N GLY A 190 -5.24 0.12 -1.67
CA GLY A 190 -5.19 0.02 -0.21
C GLY A 190 -3.81 -0.42 0.25
N TRP A 191 -3.72 -1.61 0.87
CA TRP A 191 -2.47 -2.19 1.35
C TRP A 191 -1.65 -2.83 0.24
N GLU A 192 -2.32 -3.44 -0.72
CA GLU A 192 -1.72 -3.88 -1.96
C GLU A 192 -1.63 -2.72 -2.95
N PRO A 193 -0.55 -2.64 -3.72
CA PRO A 193 -0.45 -1.67 -4.78
C PRO A 193 -1.45 -2.00 -5.91
N THR A 194 -1.90 -0.97 -6.62
CA THR A 194 -2.59 -1.17 -7.90
C THR A 194 -1.61 -1.71 -8.94
N ASN A 195 -2.12 -2.34 -9.99
CA ASN A 195 -1.29 -2.93 -11.05
C ASN A 195 -0.53 -1.89 -11.91
N SER A 196 -0.81 -0.60 -11.76
CA SER A 196 -0.36 0.47 -12.67
C SER A 196 1.16 0.62 -12.79
N LEU A 197 1.91 0.41 -11.71
CA LEU A 197 3.37 0.39 -11.73
C LEU A 197 3.89 -0.83 -12.49
N PHE A 198 3.33 -2.00 -12.19
CA PHE A 198 3.80 -3.30 -12.69
C PHE A 198 3.53 -3.46 -14.19
N VAL A 199 2.36 -3.03 -14.68
CA VAL A 199 2.06 -3.01 -16.12
C VAL A 199 3.12 -2.19 -16.88
N LYS A 200 3.50 -1.01 -16.36
CA LYS A 200 4.55 -0.18 -16.98
C LYS A 200 5.94 -0.82 -16.93
N GLN A 201 6.15 -1.77 -16.02
CA GLN A 201 7.40 -2.54 -15.88
C GLN A 201 7.35 -3.87 -16.64
N GLY A 202 6.28 -4.11 -17.40
CA GLY A 202 6.11 -5.30 -18.24
C GLY A 202 5.70 -6.54 -17.45
N PHE A 203 5.04 -6.39 -16.30
CA PHE A 203 4.31 -7.49 -15.68
C PHE A 203 3.03 -7.77 -16.46
N GLN A 204 2.61 -9.02 -16.45
CA GLN A 204 1.36 -9.50 -17.01
C GLN A 204 0.51 -10.12 -15.91
N LYS A 205 -0.81 -10.01 -16.02
CA LYS A 205 -1.73 -10.75 -15.16
C LYS A 205 -1.64 -12.24 -15.49
N VAL A 206 -1.40 -13.07 -14.49
CA VAL A 206 -1.26 -14.52 -14.64
C VAL A 206 -2.32 -15.33 -13.90
N ASP A 207 -2.98 -14.72 -12.92
CA ASP A 207 -4.13 -15.29 -12.21
C ASP A 207 -4.99 -14.17 -11.59
N GLU A 208 -6.22 -14.48 -11.21
CA GLU A 208 -7.16 -13.53 -10.61
C GLU A 208 -8.01 -14.14 -9.49
N PHE A 209 -8.24 -13.34 -8.45
CA PHE A 209 -9.18 -13.63 -7.37
C PHE A 209 -9.83 -12.30 -7.02
N PRO A 210 -10.90 -11.86 -7.71
CA PRO A 210 -11.40 -10.50 -7.61
C PRO A 210 -11.65 -10.04 -6.16
N PRO A 211 -11.24 -8.82 -5.77
CA PRO A 211 -10.66 -7.75 -6.59
C PRO A 211 -9.12 -7.84 -6.78
N PHE A 212 -8.51 -8.97 -6.44
CA PHE A 212 -7.07 -9.19 -6.51
C PHE A 212 -6.62 -9.75 -7.86
N GLU A 213 -5.44 -9.32 -8.28
CA GLU A 213 -4.76 -9.82 -9.48
C GLU A 213 -3.35 -10.27 -9.10
N LEU A 214 -2.96 -11.45 -9.59
CA LEU A 214 -1.59 -11.92 -9.51
C LEU A 214 -0.85 -11.46 -10.75
N MET A 215 0.17 -10.64 -10.55
CA MET A 215 0.97 -10.05 -11.63
C MET A 215 2.36 -10.70 -11.63
N ALA A 216 2.86 -11.10 -12.80
CA ALA A 216 4.17 -11.69 -12.93
C ALA A 216 4.97 -11.10 -14.10
N LYS A 217 6.28 -10.97 -13.89
CA LYS A 217 7.27 -10.63 -14.92
C LYS A 217 8.21 -11.83 -15.08
N LYS A 218 8.03 -12.59 -16.16
CA LYS A 218 8.88 -13.74 -16.49
C LYS A 218 10.28 -13.30 -16.91
N PHE A 219 11.28 -14.06 -16.46
CA PHE A 219 12.67 -14.02 -16.97
C PHE A 219 12.99 -15.24 -17.83
N VAL A 220 12.21 -16.32 -17.65
CA VAL A 220 12.30 -17.56 -18.44
C VAL A 220 10.95 -17.76 -19.13
N ASP A 221 10.95 -17.91 -20.46
CA ASP A 221 9.73 -17.93 -21.28
C ASP A 221 8.78 -19.08 -20.89
N ASP A 222 9.34 -20.28 -20.72
CA ASP A 222 8.61 -21.51 -20.41
C ASP A 222 8.40 -21.74 -18.90
N ALA A 223 8.67 -20.74 -18.05
CA ALA A 223 8.47 -20.87 -16.62
C ALA A 223 6.99 -21.17 -16.27
N PRO A 224 6.73 -22.11 -15.34
CA PRO A 224 5.39 -22.34 -14.82
C PRO A 224 4.78 -21.05 -14.25
N SER A 225 3.54 -20.75 -14.62
CA SER A 225 2.85 -19.55 -14.13
C SER A 225 2.50 -19.72 -12.63
N PRO A 226 2.77 -18.70 -11.80
CA PRO A 226 2.33 -18.72 -10.41
C PRO A 226 0.81 -18.52 -10.38
N LYS A 227 0.18 -19.01 -9.32
CA LYS A 227 -1.28 -19.00 -9.16
C LYS A 227 -1.69 -18.73 -7.72
N PHE A 228 -2.94 -18.34 -7.51
CA PHE A 228 -3.52 -18.31 -6.18
C PHE A 228 -3.58 -19.72 -5.58
N ASN A 229 -3.39 -19.79 -4.27
CA ASN A 229 -3.50 -20.99 -3.46
C ASN A 229 -4.29 -20.65 -2.20
N VAL A 230 -5.60 -20.55 -2.36
CA VAL A 230 -6.54 -20.21 -1.30
C VAL A 230 -7.24 -21.49 -0.84
N GLN A 231 -7.22 -21.73 0.46
CA GLN A 231 -7.83 -22.89 1.07
C GLN A 231 -9.25 -22.59 1.55
N GLU A 232 -10.02 -23.65 1.74
CA GLU A 232 -11.35 -23.57 2.32
C GLU A 232 -11.30 -23.57 3.84
N MET A 233 -12.18 -22.80 4.47
CA MET A 233 -12.36 -22.85 5.92
C MET A 233 -12.96 -24.21 6.33
N THR A 234 -12.45 -24.77 7.42
CA THR A 234 -13.00 -25.98 8.03
C THR A 234 -14.40 -25.75 8.58
N SER A 235 -15.15 -26.84 8.80
CA SER A 235 -16.50 -26.75 9.36
C SER A 235 -16.55 -26.12 10.75
N ASP A 236 -15.48 -26.22 11.54
CA ASP A 236 -15.42 -25.60 12.87
C ASP A 236 -15.05 -24.13 12.79
N GLU A 237 -14.15 -23.74 11.88
CA GLU A 237 -13.85 -22.32 11.63
C GLU A 237 -15.08 -21.58 11.09
N LYS A 238 -15.89 -22.21 10.22
CA LYS A 238 -17.14 -21.63 9.69
C LYS A 238 -18.23 -21.42 10.75
N LYS A 239 -18.12 -22.02 11.94
CA LYS A 239 -19.08 -21.80 13.06
C LYS A 239 -18.71 -20.60 13.94
N LEU A 240 -17.51 -20.04 13.76
CA LEU A 240 -17.05 -18.94 14.58
C LEU A 240 -17.67 -17.63 14.10
N LYS A 241 -18.29 -16.90 15.02
CA LYS A 241 -18.86 -15.59 14.67
C LYS A 241 -17.77 -14.58 14.32
N LEU A 242 -16.59 -14.66 14.93
CA LEU A 242 -15.38 -13.99 14.45
C LEU A 242 -14.20 -14.96 14.42
N TYR A 243 -13.52 -14.98 13.28
CA TYR A 243 -12.29 -15.73 13.08
C TYR A 243 -11.21 -14.84 12.46
N GLY A 244 -10.06 -14.78 13.10
CA GLY A 244 -8.90 -14.03 12.63
C GLY A 244 -7.75 -14.95 12.23
N ILE A 245 -7.04 -14.58 11.17
CA ILE A 245 -5.70 -15.09 10.87
C ILE A 245 -4.73 -13.94 11.06
N LYS A 246 -3.58 -14.20 11.68
CA LYS A 246 -2.49 -13.22 11.74
C LYS A 246 -1.13 -13.88 11.55
N THR A 247 -0.17 -13.04 11.21
CA THR A 247 1.26 -13.32 11.25
C THR A 247 1.94 -12.15 11.97
N TYR A 248 3.26 -12.02 11.81
CA TYR A 248 4.01 -10.81 12.18
C TYR A 248 4.70 -10.18 10.96
N GLN A 249 4.20 -10.46 9.76
CA GLN A 249 4.74 -9.90 8.52
C GLN A 249 4.44 -8.40 8.40
N CYS A 250 3.44 -7.85 9.08
CA CYS A 250 3.13 -6.42 9.04
C CYS A 250 3.18 -5.81 10.45
N PRO A 251 3.81 -4.63 10.65
CA PRO A 251 3.82 -4.00 11.96
C PRO A 251 2.42 -3.57 12.44
N TYR A 252 1.43 -3.49 11.53
CA TYR A 252 0.04 -3.18 11.89
C TYR A 252 -0.74 -4.39 12.46
N ASP A 253 -0.21 -5.62 12.35
CA ASP A 253 -0.90 -6.84 12.77
C ASP A 253 -1.29 -6.83 14.26
N ASP A 254 -0.46 -6.23 15.11
CA ASP A 254 -0.73 -6.08 16.55
C ASP A 254 -1.93 -5.15 16.82
N HIS A 255 -1.97 -3.98 16.15
CA HIS A 255 -3.08 -3.03 16.26
C HIS A 255 -4.39 -3.64 15.76
N MET A 256 -4.36 -4.27 14.58
CA MET A 256 -5.54 -4.91 14.01
C MET A 256 -6.06 -6.06 14.87
N SER A 257 -5.16 -6.84 15.47
CA SER A 257 -5.52 -7.89 16.42
C SER A 257 -6.20 -7.34 17.67
N LYS A 258 -5.77 -6.16 18.17
CA LYS A 258 -6.40 -5.47 19.29
C LYS A 258 -7.81 -4.97 18.92
N LEU A 259 -7.95 -4.32 17.76
CA LEU A 259 -9.26 -3.90 17.25
C LEU A 259 -10.24 -5.07 17.13
N LEU A 260 -9.80 -6.20 16.59
CA LEU A 260 -10.64 -7.39 16.46
C LEU A 260 -11.10 -7.93 17.82
N LYS A 261 -10.22 -7.94 18.83
CA LYS A 261 -10.57 -8.31 20.21
C LYS A 261 -11.57 -7.33 20.85
N GLU A 262 -11.41 -6.03 20.61
CA GLU A 262 -12.36 -5.02 21.08
C GLU A 262 -13.74 -5.19 20.46
N VAL A 263 -13.80 -5.40 19.13
CA VAL A 263 -15.06 -5.67 18.43
C VAL A 263 -15.74 -6.94 18.96
N ALA A 264 -14.99 -8.03 19.14
CA ALA A 264 -15.54 -9.26 19.70
C ALA A 264 -16.16 -9.06 21.09
N LYS A 265 -15.52 -8.25 21.94
CA LYS A 265 -16.05 -7.88 23.26
C LYS A 265 -17.30 -7.02 23.14
N GLU A 266 -17.32 -6.06 22.22
CA GLU A 266 -18.45 -5.15 21.99
C GLU A 266 -19.71 -5.90 21.55
N ILE A 267 -19.56 -6.91 20.68
CA ILE A 267 -20.68 -7.71 20.17
C ILE A 267 -20.96 -8.98 21.00
N ASN A 268 -20.25 -9.16 22.12
CA ASN A 268 -20.34 -10.34 22.99
C ASN A 268 -20.21 -11.69 22.23
N SER A 269 -19.20 -11.79 21.38
CA SER A 269 -18.96 -12.94 20.49
C SER A 269 -17.74 -13.75 20.90
N ASN A 270 -17.76 -15.06 20.59
CA ASN A 270 -16.54 -15.84 20.57
C ASN A 270 -15.60 -15.34 19.45
N LEU A 271 -14.30 -15.34 19.75
CA LEU A 271 -13.24 -14.95 18.82
C LEU A 271 -12.11 -15.96 18.92
N THR A 272 -11.67 -16.46 17.76
CA THR A 272 -10.38 -17.15 17.63
C THR A 272 -9.49 -16.37 16.70
N ILE A 273 -8.24 -16.14 17.08
CA ILE A 273 -7.21 -15.60 16.19
C ILE A 273 -6.13 -16.67 16.03
N LYS A 274 -6.04 -17.29 14.86
CA LYS A 274 -5.00 -18.27 14.50
C LYS A 274 -3.75 -17.53 14.05
N GLU A 275 -2.63 -17.80 14.73
CA GLU A 275 -1.32 -17.28 14.35
C GLU A 275 -0.60 -18.30 13.44
N LEU A 276 -0.22 -17.87 12.24
CA LEU A 276 0.59 -18.65 11.31
C LEU A 276 2.06 -18.23 11.46
N LYS A 277 2.94 -19.19 11.76
CA LYS A 277 4.31 -18.93 12.25
C LYS A 277 5.41 -19.22 11.23
N ASP A 278 5.06 -19.83 10.11
CA ASP A 278 5.97 -20.25 9.05
C ASP A 278 5.30 -20.13 7.67
N SER A 279 6.11 -20.08 6.61
CA SER A 279 5.62 -19.92 5.24
C SER A 279 4.77 -21.10 4.77
N THR A 280 5.09 -22.32 5.20
CA THR A 280 4.32 -23.52 4.86
C THR A 280 2.90 -23.42 5.39
N SER A 281 2.73 -23.05 6.67
CA SER A 281 1.40 -22.88 7.26
C SER A 281 0.61 -21.75 6.61
N VAL A 282 1.24 -20.67 6.16
CA VAL A 282 0.57 -19.61 5.35
C VAL A 282 0.10 -20.15 4.01
N GLN A 283 0.89 -20.96 3.32
CA GLN A 283 0.52 -21.53 2.02
C GLN A 283 -0.54 -22.64 2.17
N GLU A 284 -0.48 -23.46 3.21
CA GLU A 284 -1.37 -24.59 3.45
C GLU A 284 -2.64 -24.24 4.22
N ASN A 285 -2.70 -23.08 4.87
CA ASN A 285 -3.86 -22.63 5.65
C ASN A 285 -4.32 -21.21 5.25
N GLY A 286 -3.80 -20.66 4.14
CA GLY A 286 -4.16 -19.32 3.67
C GLY A 286 -5.58 -19.30 3.12
N LEU A 287 -6.50 -18.70 3.87
CA LEU A 287 -7.94 -18.61 3.53
C LEU A 287 -8.28 -17.43 2.61
N HIS A 288 -7.28 -16.67 2.17
CA HIS A 288 -7.44 -15.49 1.33
C HIS A 288 -6.10 -15.16 0.64
N PRO A 289 -6.08 -14.55 -0.56
CA PRO A 289 -4.85 -14.19 -1.26
C PRO A 289 -3.79 -13.45 -0.42
N TYR A 290 -4.24 -12.53 0.43
CA TYR A 290 -3.36 -11.77 1.33
C TYR A 290 -2.72 -12.64 2.42
N ALA A 291 -3.48 -13.59 2.97
CA ALA A 291 -3.13 -14.63 3.96
C ALA A 291 -2.47 -14.21 5.29
N THR A 292 -1.79 -13.07 5.38
CA THR A 292 -0.98 -12.68 6.56
C THR A 292 -1.75 -11.97 7.64
N PHE A 293 -2.88 -11.35 7.28
CA PHE A 293 -3.89 -10.89 8.23
C PHE A 293 -5.26 -10.90 7.55
N CYS A 294 -6.23 -11.60 8.13
CA CYS A 294 -7.59 -11.70 7.60
C CYS A 294 -8.61 -11.83 8.73
N VAL A 295 -9.80 -11.28 8.54
CA VAL A 295 -10.93 -11.38 9.45
C VAL A 295 -12.11 -11.96 8.70
N PHE A 296 -12.75 -12.96 9.31
CA PHE A 296 -13.91 -13.67 8.79
C PHE A 296 -15.02 -13.70 9.83
N SER A 297 -16.25 -13.89 9.37
CA SER A 297 -17.43 -14.17 10.19
C SER A 297 -18.21 -15.29 9.55
N GLU A 298 -18.39 -16.41 10.26
CA GLU A 298 -19.23 -17.52 9.83
C GLU A 298 -18.85 -18.08 8.43
N GLY A 299 -17.56 -18.08 8.11
CA GLY A 299 -17.05 -18.51 6.81
C GLY A 299 -16.86 -17.39 5.79
N GLU A 300 -17.47 -16.22 6.02
CA GLU A 300 -17.45 -15.09 5.09
C GLU A 300 -16.31 -14.13 5.40
N PHE A 301 -15.59 -13.70 4.36
CA PHE A 301 -14.51 -12.72 4.47
C PHE A 301 -15.06 -11.33 4.81
N LEU A 302 -14.53 -10.70 5.87
CA LEU A 302 -14.86 -9.33 6.24
C LEU A 302 -13.84 -8.33 5.72
N THR A 303 -12.57 -8.51 6.10
CA THR A 303 -11.50 -7.55 5.81
C THR A 303 -10.13 -8.15 6.07
N ARG A 304 -9.11 -7.55 5.45
CA ARG A 304 -7.68 -7.85 5.64
C ARG A 304 -6.89 -6.65 6.18
N MET A 305 -7.55 -5.49 6.34
CA MET A 305 -6.90 -4.22 6.65
C MET A 305 -7.74 -3.31 7.57
N PRO A 306 -8.27 -3.78 8.71
CA PRO A 306 -9.05 -2.93 9.60
C PRO A 306 -8.16 -1.85 10.25
N TYR A 307 -8.42 -0.58 9.94
CA TYR A 307 -7.77 0.56 10.60
C TYR A 307 -8.54 1.02 11.85
N SER A 308 -9.84 0.78 11.85
CA SER A 308 -10.82 1.14 12.88
C SER A 308 -11.78 -0.03 13.15
N LYS A 309 -12.56 0.05 14.24
CA LYS A 309 -13.59 -0.96 14.54
C LYS A 309 -14.66 -1.01 13.45
N GLU A 310 -14.97 0.12 12.84
CA GLU A 310 -15.96 0.28 11.76
C GLU A 310 -15.59 -0.55 10.52
N ASP A 311 -14.31 -0.78 10.26
CA ASP A 311 -13.84 -1.60 9.14
C ASP A 311 -14.17 -3.10 9.33
N ILE A 312 -14.51 -3.51 10.56
CA ILE A 312 -14.99 -4.85 10.90
C ILE A 312 -16.52 -4.83 11.05
N LEU A 313 -17.06 -3.84 11.78
CA LEU A 313 -18.49 -3.77 12.12
C LEU A 313 -19.38 -3.53 10.88
N LYS A 314 -18.96 -2.71 9.92
CA LYS A 314 -19.74 -2.45 8.71
C LYS A 314 -19.96 -3.70 7.84
N PRO A 315 -18.92 -4.44 7.42
CA PRO A 315 -19.14 -5.67 6.65
C PRO A 315 -19.89 -6.73 7.47
N LEU A 316 -19.62 -6.84 8.78
CA LEU A 316 -20.34 -7.75 9.66
C LEU A 316 -21.86 -7.46 9.71
N ASN A 317 -22.24 -6.19 9.89
CA ASN A 317 -23.65 -5.79 9.91
C ASN A 317 -24.33 -6.02 8.55
N LYS A 318 -23.61 -5.84 7.45
CA LYS A 318 -24.13 -6.13 6.11
C LYS A 318 -24.44 -7.62 5.94
N LEU A 319 -23.56 -8.52 6.41
CA LEU A 319 -23.80 -9.97 6.38
C LEU A 319 -25.02 -10.37 7.21
N ASN A 320 -25.16 -9.80 8.42
CA ASN A 320 -26.32 -10.06 9.27
C ASN A 320 -27.64 -9.63 8.63
N GLN A 321 -27.65 -8.52 7.88
CA GLN A 321 -28.85 -8.06 7.17
C GLN A 321 -29.24 -8.97 6.00
N VAL A 322 -28.25 -9.50 5.27
CA VAL A 322 -28.51 -10.48 4.20
C VAL A 322 -29.10 -11.77 4.79
N SER A 323 -28.54 -12.24 5.89
CA SER A 323 -28.99 -13.49 6.55
C SER A 323 -30.38 -13.39 7.21
N GLN A 324 -30.89 -12.18 7.47
CA GLN A 324 -32.21 -11.94 8.06
C GLN A 324 -33.29 -11.59 7.02
N GLY A 325 -32.91 -11.39 5.77
CA GLY A 325 -33.80 -11.04 4.66
C GLY A 325 -34.16 -12.20 3.73
N GLU A 326 -33.63 -13.40 3.99
CA GLU A 326 -33.97 -14.68 3.35
C GLU A 326 -34.93 -15.49 4.24
#